data_AF-A0A831KBP4-F1
#
_entry.id   AF-A0A831KBP4-F1
#
_cell.length_a   1.000
_cell.length_b   1.000
_cell.length_c   1.000
_cell.angle_alpha   90.00
_cell.angle_beta   90.00
_cell.angle_gamma   90.00
#
_symmetry.space_group_name_H-M   'P 1'
#
loop_
_entity.id
_entity.type
_entity.pdbx_description
1 polymer ?
#
loop_
_entity_poly.entity_id
_entity_poly.type
_entity_poly.pdbx_seq_one_letter_code
_entity_poly.pdbx_strand_id
1 'polypeptide(L)'
;MLLAQQIGPIRRSSMRSKSTIVTISLSVIAFLALCSLLVGYYGDWLWFQNMGFGAVFTTILWTKILAFVVFSIISGLFAWGNIAIARKWGTHTRTLTVFAPEQQMTLAKIAFGDRYAKYSWAGIILFFSFIMGSRAAAAWEIFLQFLHASKFGITDPIFSKDVGFYIFHLPLYDFILGWYLFCVVVVLLAVAASYFMDRSIAVQENHFSINKRAQSHLTILGGLLFLGIALSFRLKLYALMYSNSGVAFGASYADVYAQIPAYWTVLIISLIVALISFLTPLLNRWKFLLYSIGIYFVVLLGFSWVYPALIEQYVVKPTELTKETPYIRHSIKFTRQAFGLNKIKEKPFPVGEPITYKDIKDNQATIHNIRLWDTRPLIETYRQLQEMRLYYNFKNVDIDRYHFKKKYTEVALAARELAPSKLPARARTWLNIHLKYTHGYGLVMSPVNEITKDGLPDLIVKNIPPSSNVLSISRPEIYYGEQTSQYVLVNTKTKEFDYPKGNHNLYTSYQGKGGVQLSNLFRRLVYTWNFS
;
A
#
# COMPACT_ATOMS: atom_id res chain seq x y z
N MET A 1 13.73 -65.21 -53.16
CA MET A 1 12.99 -65.70 -51.98
C MET A 1 13.51 -64.94 -50.77
N LEU A 2 12.60 -64.20 -50.11
CA LEU A 2 12.69 -63.62 -48.76
C LEU A 2 13.88 -62.72 -48.38
N LEU A 3 13.59 -61.42 -48.20
CA LEU A 3 14.13 -60.64 -47.08
C LEU A 3 13.12 -59.55 -46.69
N ALA A 4 12.49 -59.78 -45.53
CA ALA A 4 11.58 -58.86 -44.88
C ALA A 4 12.39 -57.73 -44.23
N GLN A 5 11.95 -56.47 -44.39
CA GLN A 5 12.42 -55.37 -43.55
C GLN A 5 11.23 -54.66 -42.90
N GLN A 6 11.25 -54.73 -41.59
CA GLN A 6 10.24 -54.34 -40.61
C GLN A 6 10.26 -52.82 -40.42
N ILE A 7 9.15 -52.13 -40.70
CA ILE A 7 8.97 -50.73 -40.29
C ILE A 7 8.23 -50.75 -38.94
N GLY A 8 8.94 -50.42 -37.86
CA GLY A 8 8.39 -50.35 -36.51
C GLY A 8 7.52 -49.10 -36.28
N PRO A 9 6.59 -49.13 -35.30
CA PRO A 9 5.67 -48.02 -35.03
C PRO A 9 6.35 -46.86 -34.29
N ILE A 10 6.12 -45.64 -34.78
CA ILE A 10 6.57 -44.39 -34.15
C ILE A 10 5.84 -44.20 -32.82
N ARG A 11 6.57 -44.30 -31.70
CA ARG A 11 6.08 -44.12 -30.32
C ARG A 11 5.51 -42.71 -30.08
N ARG A 12 4.19 -42.62 -29.82
CA ARG A 12 3.49 -41.43 -29.30
C ARG A 12 3.73 -41.13 -27.79
N SER A 13 4.84 -41.59 -27.21
CA SER A 13 5.00 -41.63 -25.73
C SER A 13 5.60 -40.39 -25.06
N SER A 14 6.06 -39.36 -25.80
CA SER A 14 6.79 -38.24 -25.19
C SER A 14 5.95 -37.04 -24.72
N MET A 15 4.73 -36.86 -25.25
CA MET A 15 3.91 -35.68 -24.93
C MET A 15 3.18 -35.75 -23.58
N ARG A 16 2.69 -36.94 -23.18
CA ARG A 16 2.00 -37.14 -21.89
C ARG A 16 2.95 -36.95 -20.69
N SER A 17 4.20 -37.40 -20.80
CA SER A 17 5.22 -37.22 -19.76
C SER A 17 5.53 -35.73 -19.53
N LYS A 18 5.67 -34.94 -20.60
CA LYS A 18 5.95 -33.49 -20.51
C LYS A 18 4.78 -32.71 -19.90
N SER A 19 3.53 -33.01 -20.24
CA SER A 19 2.37 -32.34 -19.62
C SER A 19 2.21 -32.67 -18.14
N THR A 20 2.48 -33.92 -17.74
CA THR A 20 2.41 -34.32 -16.33
C THR A 20 3.50 -33.64 -15.50
N ILE A 21 4.72 -33.52 -16.03
CA ILE A 21 5.81 -32.80 -15.37
C ILE A 21 5.45 -31.32 -15.17
N VAL A 22 4.92 -30.65 -16.20
CA VAL A 22 4.52 -29.23 -16.10
C VAL A 22 3.41 -29.03 -15.06
N THR A 23 2.38 -29.89 -15.05
CA THR A 23 1.31 -29.79 -14.05
C THR A 23 1.83 -30.04 -12.63
N ILE A 24 2.72 -31.03 -12.43
CA ILE A 24 3.34 -31.30 -11.14
C ILE A 24 4.17 -30.09 -10.70
N SER A 25 5.01 -29.53 -11.59
CA SER A 25 5.81 -28.35 -11.29
C SER A 25 4.95 -27.14 -10.91
N LEU A 26 3.87 -26.86 -11.65
CA LEU A 26 2.93 -25.77 -11.34
C LEU A 26 2.22 -25.99 -10.00
N SER A 27 1.77 -27.22 -9.72
CA SER A 27 1.15 -27.57 -8.45
C SER A 27 2.11 -27.42 -7.27
N VAL A 28 3.38 -27.82 -7.45
CA VAL A 28 4.42 -27.64 -6.44
C VAL A 28 4.69 -26.16 -6.21
N ILE A 29 4.80 -25.34 -7.26
CA ILE A 29 4.97 -23.89 -7.14
C ILE A 29 3.78 -23.25 -6.41
N ALA A 30 2.55 -23.60 -6.79
CA ALA A 30 1.35 -23.10 -6.14
C ALA A 30 1.26 -23.52 -4.67
N PHE A 31 1.63 -24.76 -4.37
CA PHE A 31 1.72 -25.26 -3.00
C PHE A 31 2.76 -24.51 -2.17
N LEU A 32 3.98 -24.32 -2.71
CA LEU A 32 5.03 -23.55 -2.03
C LEU A 32 4.63 -22.09 -1.82
N ALA A 33 3.98 -21.46 -2.80
CA ALA A 33 3.46 -20.10 -2.66
C ALA A 33 2.38 -20.01 -1.56
N LEU A 34 1.45 -20.96 -1.53
CA LEU A 34 0.42 -21.04 -0.49
C LEU A 34 1.02 -21.28 0.90
N CYS A 35 1.99 -22.20 1.00
CA CYS A 35 2.72 -22.45 2.25
C CYS A 35 3.45 -21.20 2.72
N SER A 36 4.17 -20.50 1.83
CA SER A 36 4.86 -19.25 2.16
C SER A 36 3.88 -18.20 2.69
N LEU A 37 2.71 -18.08 2.07
CA LEU A 37 1.68 -17.15 2.50
C LEU A 37 1.15 -17.50 3.90
N LEU A 38 0.80 -18.78 4.13
CA LEU A 38 0.29 -19.25 5.43
C LEU A 38 1.31 -19.10 6.54
N VAL A 39 2.59 -19.38 6.25
CA VAL A 39 3.70 -19.23 7.19
C VAL A 39 3.91 -17.76 7.55
N GLY A 40 3.83 -16.85 6.59
CA GLY A 40 3.86 -15.41 6.83
C GLY A 40 2.73 -14.97 7.77
N TYR A 41 1.47 -15.26 7.42
CA TYR A 41 0.31 -14.91 8.25
C TYR A 41 0.36 -15.52 9.65
N TYR A 42 0.81 -16.77 9.79
CA TYR A 42 0.94 -17.40 11.11
C TYR A 42 2.05 -16.76 11.94
N GLY A 43 3.18 -16.40 11.32
CA GLY A 43 4.27 -15.67 11.97
C GLY A 43 3.80 -14.32 12.51
N ASP A 44 3.15 -13.52 11.64
CA ASP A 44 2.59 -12.23 12.02
C ASP A 44 1.53 -12.38 13.12
N TRP A 45 0.65 -13.38 13.03
CA TRP A 45 -0.35 -13.64 14.07
C TRP A 45 0.29 -13.87 15.44
N LEU A 46 1.36 -14.68 15.51
CA LEU A 46 2.09 -14.92 16.75
C LEU A 46 2.73 -13.63 17.29
N TRP A 47 3.24 -12.77 16.41
CA TRP A 47 3.80 -11.46 16.78
C TRP A 47 2.74 -10.52 17.36
N PHE A 48 1.61 -10.36 16.66
CA PHE A 48 0.48 -9.55 17.13
C PHE A 48 -0.09 -10.08 18.46
N GLN A 49 -0.14 -11.39 18.63
CA GLN A 49 -0.55 -12.00 19.90
C GLN A 49 0.42 -11.66 21.03
N ASN A 50 1.74 -11.67 20.79
CA ASN A 50 2.74 -11.29 21.79
C ASN A 50 2.61 -9.82 22.21
N MET A 51 2.25 -8.93 21.27
CA MET A 51 2.04 -7.51 21.53
C MET A 51 0.66 -7.19 22.14
N GLY A 52 -0.21 -8.17 22.35
CA GLY A 52 -1.58 -7.96 22.87
C GLY A 52 -2.59 -7.45 21.82
N PHE A 53 -2.22 -7.40 20.55
CA PHE A 53 -3.05 -6.90 19.44
C PHE A 53 -3.60 -8.02 18.54
N GLY A 54 -3.77 -9.24 19.06
CA GLY A 54 -4.29 -10.38 18.30
C GLY A 54 -5.65 -10.10 17.63
N ALA A 55 -6.54 -9.36 18.30
CA ALA A 55 -7.84 -8.97 17.75
C ALA A 55 -7.70 -8.10 16.48
N VAL A 56 -6.75 -7.16 16.47
CA VAL A 56 -6.46 -6.30 15.32
C VAL A 56 -6.06 -7.14 14.11
N PHE A 57 -5.14 -8.09 14.31
CA PHE A 57 -4.74 -9.02 13.25
C PHE A 57 -5.91 -9.84 12.72
N THR A 58 -6.75 -10.40 13.59
CA THR A 58 -7.90 -11.20 13.15
C THR A 58 -8.90 -10.37 12.36
N THR A 59 -9.14 -9.12 12.74
CA THR A 59 -10.02 -8.20 11.98
C THR A 59 -9.44 -7.95 10.59
N ILE A 60 -8.15 -7.62 10.49
CA ILE A 60 -7.47 -7.41 9.19
C ILE A 60 -7.59 -8.67 8.33
N LEU A 61 -7.28 -9.84 8.89
CA LEU A 61 -7.29 -11.11 8.15
C LEU A 61 -8.68 -11.46 7.63
N TRP A 62 -9.72 -11.37 8.48
CA TRP A 62 -11.09 -11.66 8.07
C TRP A 62 -11.61 -10.69 7.03
N THR A 63 -11.31 -9.39 7.15
CA THR A 63 -11.66 -8.42 6.11
C THR A 63 -10.98 -8.76 4.78
N LYS A 64 -9.69 -9.11 4.79
CA LYS A 64 -8.95 -9.53 3.59
C LYS A 64 -9.57 -10.76 2.94
N ILE A 65 -9.89 -11.80 3.73
CA ILE A 65 -10.49 -13.04 3.24
C ILE A 65 -11.88 -12.77 2.66
N LEU A 66 -12.72 -12.02 3.39
CA LEU A 66 -14.08 -11.71 2.95
C LEU A 66 -14.08 -10.90 1.65
N ALA A 67 -13.25 -9.85 1.58
CA ALA A 67 -13.09 -9.04 0.38
C ALA A 67 -12.56 -9.88 -0.79
N PHE A 68 -11.58 -10.75 -0.56
CA PHE A 68 -11.08 -11.67 -1.58
C PHE A 68 -12.20 -12.55 -2.14
N VAL A 69 -12.94 -13.24 -1.26
CA VAL A 69 -13.97 -14.21 -1.66
C VAL A 69 -15.10 -13.52 -2.40
N VAL A 70 -15.66 -12.45 -1.85
CA VAL A 70 -16.82 -11.75 -2.43
C VAL A 70 -16.48 -11.21 -3.82
N PHE A 71 -15.37 -10.49 -3.97
CA PHE A 71 -15.02 -9.90 -5.25
C PHE A 71 -14.52 -10.95 -6.28
N SER A 72 -13.86 -12.02 -5.84
CA SER A 72 -13.52 -13.15 -6.73
C SER A 72 -14.78 -13.81 -7.28
N ILE A 73 -15.78 -14.07 -6.43
CA ILE A 73 -17.04 -14.69 -6.85
C ILE A 73 -17.79 -13.79 -7.82
N ILE A 74 -17.95 -12.51 -7.52
CA ILE A 74 -18.67 -11.56 -8.38
C ILE A 74 -18.01 -11.45 -9.76
N SER A 75 -16.69 -11.24 -9.81
CA SER A 75 -15.97 -11.14 -11.09
C SER A 75 -15.96 -12.47 -11.85
N GLY A 76 -15.81 -13.59 -11.15
CA GLY A 76 -15.81 -14.92 -11.74
C GLY A 76 -17.15 -15.29 -12.36
N LEU A 77 -18.26 -15.05 -11.65
CA LEU A 77 -19.60 -15.27 -12.18
C LEU A 77 -19.90 -14.35 -13.36
N PHE A 78 -19.51 -13.07 -13.28
CA PHE A 78 -19.69 -12.12 -14.36
C PHE A 78 -18.89 -12.53 -15.61
N ALA A 79 -17.61 -12.86 -15.47
CA ALA A 79 -16.77 -13.33 -16.58
C ALA A 79 -17.27 -14.66 -17.16
N TRP A 80 -17.60 -15.62 -16.30
CA TRP A 80 -18.14 -16.92 -16.70
C TRP A 80 -19.44 -16.79 -17.48
N GLY A 81 -20.40 -16.01 -17.00
CA GLY A 81 -21.68 -15.80 -17.67
C GLY A 81 -21.50 -15.22 -19.08
N ASN A 82 -20.69 -14.17 -19.20
CA ASN A 82 -20.43 -13.52 -20.49
C ASN A 82 -19.66 -14.43 -21.46
N ILE A 83 -18.62 -15.14 -21.01
CA ILE A 83 -17.89 -16.09 -21.87
C ILE A 83 -18.76 -17.29 -22.26
N ALA A 84 -19.61 -17.78 -21.37
CA ALA A 84 -20.55 -18.86 -21.69
C ALA A 84 -21.54 -18.45 -22.78
N ILE A 85 -22.09 -17.22 -22.70
CA ILE A 85 -22.95 -16.64 -23.74
C ILE A 85 -22.17 -16.49 -25.06
N ALA A 86 -20.96 -15.94 -25.00
CA ALA A 86 -20.13 -15.72 -26.19
C ALA A 86 -19.87 -17.03 -26.94
N ARG A 87 -19.47 -18.07 -26.23
CA ARG A 87 -19.22 -19.39 -26.81
C ARG A 87 -20.48 -20.05 -27.35
N LYS A 88 -21.60 -19.98 -26.62
CA LYS A 88 -22.89 -20.54 -27.08
C LYS A 88 -23.38 -19.86 -28.37
N TRP A 89 -23.17 -18.56 -28.50
CA TRP A 89 -23.58 -17.83 -29.71
C TRP A 89 -22.57 -17.92 -30.85
N GLY A 90 -21.28 -18.11 -30.55
CA GLY A 90 -20.20 -18.28 -31.53
C GLY A 90 -20.19 -19.66 -32.20
N THR A 91 -20.58 -20.73 -31.51
CA THR A 91 -20.60 -22.10 -32.05
C THR A 91 -21.49 -22.28 -33.28
N HIS A 92 -22.56 -21.49 -33.42
CA HIS A 92 -23.45 -21.52 -34.59
C HIS A 92 -22.85 -20.88 -35.85
N THR A 93 -21.72 -20.17 -35.73
CA THR A 93 -21.05 -19.47 -36.86
C THR A 93 -19.83 -20.24 -37.38
N ARG A 94 -19.41 -21.31 -36.69
CA ARG A 94 -18.22 -22.12 -37.03
C ARG A 94 -18.38 -22.99 -38.27
N THR A 95 -19.58 -23.13 -38.81
CA THR A 95 -19.89 -23.94 -40.00
C THR A 95 -19.66 -23.21 -41.33
N LEU A 96 -19.30 -21.92 -41.32
CA LEU A 96 -18.90 -21.19 -42.52
C LEU A 96 -17.42 -21.47 -42.84
N THR A 97 -17.17 -22.61 -43.45
CA THR A 97 -15.87 -22.97 -44.02
C THR A 97 -15.62 -22.16 -45.30
N VAL A 98 -14.96 -21.01 -45.18
CA VAL A 98 -14.33 -20.35 -46.33
C VAL A 98 -12.83 -20.62 -46.22
N PHE A 99 -12.40 -21.61 -47.01
CA PHE A 99 -11.05 -22.02 -47.45
C PHE A 99 -9.86 -22.02 -46.46
N ALA A 100 -9.12 -23.14 -46.48
CA ALA A 100 -7.73 -23.31 -46.02
C ALA A 100 -6.88 -23.62 -47.27
N PRO A 101 -5.57 -23.28 -47.38
CA PRO A 101 -4.47 -23.69 -46.48
C PRO A 101 -3.52 -22.50 -46.16
N GLU A 102 -2.62 -22.49 -45.17
CA GLU A 102 -1.47 -23.36 -44.93
C GLU A 102 -0.95 -23.20 -43.46
N GLN A 103 -0.03 -24.09 -43.11
CA GLN A 103 0.54 -24.43 -41.82
C GLN A 103 1.00 -23.27 -40.92
N GLN A 104 0.38 -23.16 -39.74
CA GLN A 104 1.09 -23.04 -38.46
C GLN A 104 0.11 -23.36 -37.31
N MET A 105 0.39 -24.43 -36.56
CA MET A 105 -0.28 -24.72 -35.29
C MET A 105 0.13 -23.66 -34.26
N THR A 106 -0.56 -22.53 -34.24
CA THR A 106 -0.40 -21.53 -33.19
C THR A 106 -0.89 -22.11 -31.86
N LEU A 107 -0.16 -21.86 -30.77
CA LEU A 107 -0.54 -22.27 -29.40
C LEU A 107 -1.99 -21.90 -29.06
N ALA A 108 -2.48 -20.78 -29.59
CA ALA A 108 -3.88 -20.35 -29.47
C ALA A 108 -4.89 -21.33 -30.07
N LYS A 109 -4.62 -21.93 -31.24
CA LYS A 109 -5.53 -22.94 -31.84
C LYS A 109 -5.55 -24.25 -31.04
N ILE A 110 -4.43 -24.64 -30.43
CA ILE A 110 -4.34 -25.84 -29.59
C ILE A 110 -5.07 -25.63 -28.27
N ALA A 111 -4.82 -24.50 -27.60
CA ALA A 111 -5.42 -24.18 -26.31
C ALA A 111 -6.94 -23.93 -26.42
N PHE A 112 -7.40 -23.27 -27.48
CA PHE A 112 -8.80 -22.88 -27.65
C PHE A 112 -9.57 -23.69 -28.70
N GLY A 113 -9.08 -24.86 -29.10
CA GLY A 113 -9.84 -25.82 -29.90
C GLY A 113 -11.02 -26.43 -29.11
N ASP A 114 -12.04 -26.95 -29.80
CA ASP A 114 -13.34 -27.35 -29.22
C ASP A 114 -13.25 -28.26 -27.99
N ARG A 115 -12.25 -29.14 -27.96
CA ARG A 115 -12.01 -30.07 -26.85
C ARG A 115 -11.40 -29.41 -25.60
N TYR A 116 -10.57 -28.38 -25.75
CA TYR A 116 -9.79 -27.77 -24.66
C TYR A 116 -10.26 -26.35 -24.28
N ALA A 117 -11.00 -25.66 -25.15
CA ALA A 117 -11.47 -24.29 -24.94
C ALA A 117 -12.23 -24.09 -23.62
N LYS A 118 -13.02 -25.08 -23.18
CA LYS A 118 -13.73 -25.01 -21.88
C LYS A 118 -12.76 -24.92 -20.70
N TYR A 119 -11.67 -25.70 -20.74
CA TYR A 119 -10.67 -25.72 -19.68
C TYR A 119 -9.78 -24.48 -19.73
N SER A 120 -9.40 -24.01 -20.92
CA SER A 120 -8.64 -22.77 -21.07
C SER A 120 -9.40 -21.54 -20.58
N TRP A 121 -10.68 -21.40 -20.95
CA TRP A 121 -11.51 -20.33 -20.43
C TRP A 121 -11.75 -20.44 -18.92
N ALA A 122 -11.97 -21.66 -18.39
CA ALA A 122 -12.08 -21.86 -16.95
C ALA A 122 -10.80 -21.42 -16.20
N GLY A 123 -9.62 -21.78 -16.73
CA GLY A 123 -8.33 -21.34 -16.18
C GLY A 123 -8.17 -19.82 -16.21
N ILE A 124 -8.50 -19.17 -17.33
CA ILE A 124 -8.47 -17.70 -17.46
C ILE A 124 -9.42 -17.02 -16.49
N ILE A 125 -10.66 -17.52 -16.38
CA ILE A 125 -11.67 -16.98 -15.46
C ILE A 125 -11.21 -17.13 -14.02
N LEU A 126 -10.68 -18.30 -13.62
CA LEU A 126 -10.17 -18.52 -12.27
C LEU A 126 -9.00 -17.59 -11.96
N PHE A 127 -8.05 -17.46 -12.88
CA PHE A 127 -6.91 -16.57 -12.72
C PHE A 127 -7.33 -15.09 -12.63
N PHE A 128 -8.25 -14.66 -13.50
CA PHE A 128 -8.82 -13.33 -13.47
C PHE A 128 -9.57 -13.05 -12.16
N SER A 129 -10.41 -13.99 -11.72
CA SER A 129 -11.16 -13.88 -10.45
C SER A 129 -10.23 -13.77 -9.25
N PHE A 130 -9.15 -14.56 -9.24
CA PHE A 130 -8.12 -14.48 -8.21
C PHE A 130 -7.48 -13.09 -8.16
N ILE A 131 -7.07 -12.52 -9.30
CA ILE A 131 -6.51 -11.16 -9.37
C ILE A 131 -7.52 -10.14 -8.82
N MET A 132 -8.79 -10.24 -9.23
CA MET A 132 -9.85 -9.33 -8.80
C MET A 132 -10.11 -9.40 -7.30
N GLY A 133 -10.09 -10.61 -6.71
CA GLY A 133 -10.16 -10.80 -5.27
C GLY A 133 -8.93 -10.27 -4.55
N SER A 134 -7.73 -10.53 -5.05
CA SER A 134 -6.48 -10.05 -4.44
C SER A 134 -6.42 -8.53 -4.37
N ARG A 135 -6.89 -7.82 -5.41
CA ARG A 135 -7.01 -6.35 -5.37
C ARG A 135 -7.97 -5.88 -4.28
N ALA A 136 -9.08 -6.58 -4.05
CA ALA A 136 -10.01 -6.25 -2.97
C ALA A 136 -9.43 -6.56 -1.59
N ALA A 137 -8.73 -7.68 -1.42
CA ALA A 137 -8.03 -7.99 -0.17
C ALA A 137 -6.96 -6.92 0.17
N ALA A 138 -6.24 -6.41 -0.83
CA ALA A 138 -5.26 -5.34 -0.61
C ALA A 138 -5.91 -4.04 -0.10
N ALA A 139 -7.17 -3.78 -0.47
CA ALA A 139 -7.95 -2.61 -0.06
C ALA A 139 -8.70 -2.77 1.28
N TRP A 140 -8.32 -3.74 2.12
CA TRP A 140 -8.97 -4.03 3.42
C TRP A 140 -9.17 -2.79 4.30
N GLU A 141 -8.21 -1.85 4.29
CA GLU A 141 -8.27 -0.64 5.10
C GLU A 141 -9.43 0.27 4.67
N ILE A 142 -9.64 0.43 3.36
CA ILE A 142 -10.75 1.22 2.80
C ILE A 142 -12.10 0.64 3.23
N PHE A 143 -12.24 -0.68 3.24
CA PHE A 143 -13.47 -1.34 3.70
C PHE A 143 -13.73 -1.09 5.19
N LEU A 144 -12.70 -1.21 6.04
CA LEU A 144 -12.85 -0.97 7.46
C LEU A 144 -13.15 0.51 7.78
N GLN A 145 -12.48 1.43 7.07
CA GLN A 145 -12.72 2.86 7.17
C GLN A 145 -14.17 3.23 6.78
N PHE A 146 -14.71 2.60 5.73
CA PHE A 146 -16.11 2.78 5.34
C PHE A 146 -17.09 2.22 6.38
N LEU A 147 -16.85 0.99 6.87
CA LEU A 147 -17.74 0.33 7.83
C LEU A 147 -17.77 1.05 9.18
N HIS A 148 -16.65 1.66 9.58
CA HIS A 148 -16.50 2.39 10.84
C HIS A 148 -16.40 3.91 10.60
N ALA A 149 -17.06 4.41 9.55
CA ALA A 149 -17.01 5.81 9.18
C ALA A 149 -17.58 6.70 10.30
N SER A 150 -16.89 7.81 10.58
CA SER A 150 -17.30 8.80 11.57
C SER A 150 -17.62 10.13 10.92
N LYS A 151 -18.56 10.88 11.50
CA LYS A 151 -18.86 12.25 11.06
C LYS A 151 -17.88 13.23 11.69
N PHE A 152 -17.42 14.19 10.91
CA PHE A 152 -16.57 15.27 11.40
C PHE A 152 -17.40 16.46 11.93
N GLY A 153 -18.65 16.59 11.48
CA GLY A 153 -19.54 17.69 11.86
C GLY A 153 -19.21 19.00 11.14
N ILE A 154 -18.42 18.94 10.07
CA ILE A 154 -18.00 20.08 9.26
C ILE A 154 -18.27 19.72 7.81
N THR A 155 -18.99 20.59 7.10
CA THR A 155 -19.33 20.39 5.69
C THR A 155 -18.47 21.24 4.77
N ASP A 156 -18.13 20.69 3.61
CA ASP A 156 -17.45 21.43 2.56
C ASP A 156 -18.38 22.50 1.94
N PRO A 157 -17.85 23.65 1.49
CA PRO A 157 -18.66 24.77 1.01
C PRO A 157 -19.17 24.61 -0.44
N ILE A 158 -18.74 23.59 -1.18
CA ILE A 158 -19.00 23.46 -2.62
C ILE A 158 -20.12 22.43 -2.88
N PHE A 159 -20.00 21.25 -2.28
CA PHE A 159 -20.93 20.13 -2.40
C PHE A 159 -21.77 19.87 -1.13
N SER A 160 -21.51 20.61 -0.05
CA SER A 160 -22.23 20.49 1.22
C SER A 160 -22.18 19.07 1.82
N LYS A 161 -21.07 18.35 1.61
CA LYS A 161 -20.81 17.04 2.19
C LYS A 161 -19.96 17.17 3.44
N ASP A 162 -20.23 16.33 4.44
CA ASP A 162 -19.37 16.22 5.62
C ASP A 162 -17.97 15.79 5.19
N VAL A 163 -16.93 16.31 5.85
CA VAL A 163 -15.53 15.94 5.56
C VAL A 163 -15.32 14.41 5.63
N GLY A 164 -16.04 13.71 6.51
CA GLY A 164 -16.00 12.25 6.62
C GLY A 164 -16.50 11.50 5.37
N PHE A 165 -17.27 12.16 4.48
CA PHE A 165 -17.59 11.60 3.16
C PHE A 165 -16.33 11.39 2.33
N TYR A 166 -15.46 12.41 2.27
CA TYR A 166 -14.25 12.38 1.47
C TYR A 166 -13.22 11.39 2.03
N ILE A 167 -13.10 11.31 3.35
CA ILE A 167 -12.12 10.44 4.01
C ILE A 167 -12.57 8.97 4.00
N PHE A 168 -13.84 8.68 4.28
CA PHE A 168 -14.29 7.30 4.52
C PHE A 168 -15.15 6.69 3.41
N HIS A 169 -15.93 7.50 2.67
CA HIS A 169 -16.91 6.97 1.70
C HIS A 169 -16.40 7.03 0.26
N LEU A 170 -15.86 8.17 -0.15
CA LEU A 170 -15.37 8.39 -1.50
C LEU A 170 -14.28 7.38 -1.92
N PRO A 171 -13.28 7.01 -1.09
CA PRO A 171 -12.28 6.02 -1.46
C PRO A 171 -12.87 4.64 -1.74
N LEU A 172 -13.93 4.24 -1.01
CA LEU A 172 -14.63 2.99 -1.29
C LEU A 172 -15.38 3.06 -2.62
N TYR A 173 -16.08 4.17 -2.89
CA TYR A 173 -16.81 4.34 -4.14
C TYR A 173 -15.87 4.33 -5.35
N ASP A 174 -14.73 5.02 -5.25
CA ASP A 174 -13.70 5.02 -6.28
C ASP A 174 -13.08 3.61 -6.46
N PHE A 175 -12.82 2.90 -5.36
CA PHE A 175 -12.32 1.53 -5.42
C PHE A 175 -13.31 0.59 -6.13
N ILE A 176 -14.58 0.58 -5.71
CA ILE A 176 -15.63 -0.29 -6.29
C ILE A 176 -15.81 0.04 -7.77
N LEU A 177 -15.85 1.32 -8.13
CA LEU A 177 -16.04 1.73 -9.51
C LEU A 177 -14.84 1.40 -10.39
N GLY A 178 -13.62 1.64 -9.90
CA GLY A 178 -12.39 1.26 -10.60
C GLY A 178 -12.30 -0.25 -10.81
N TRP A 179 -12.66 -1.03 -9.78
CA TRP A 179 -12.76 -2.48 -9.85
C TRP A 179 -13.80 -2.93 -10.89
N TYR A 180 -14.99 -2.32 -10.88
CA TYR A 180 -16.07 -2.59 -11.84
C TYR A 180 -15.64 -2.29 -13.28
N LEU A 181 -15.09 -1.11 -13.53
CA LEU A 181 -14.65 -0.68 -14.86
C LEU A 181 -13.58 -1.62 -15.41
N PHE A 182 -12.58 -1.95 -14.59
CA PHE A 182 -11.55 -2.91 -14.98
C PHE A 182 -12.16 -4.28 -15.29
N CYS A 183 -13.14 -4.73 -14.50
CA CYS A 183 -13.85 -5.98 -14.73
C CYS A 183 -14.56 -6.00 -16.09
N VAL A 184 -15.36 -4.96 -16.36
CA VAL A 184 -16.12 -4.83 -17.60
C VAL A 184 -15.20 -4.75 -18.82
N VAL A 185 -14.12 -3.96 -18.75
CA VAL A 185 -13.16 -3.84 -19.87
C VAL A 185 -12.50 -5.18 -20.17
N VAL A 186 -11.98 -5.89 -19.16
CA VAL A 186 -11.31 -7.18 -19.37
C VAL A 186 -12.28 -8.22 -19.92
N VAL A 187 -13.51 -8.28 -19.39
CA VAL A 187 -14.55 -9.19 -19.88
C VAL A 187 -15.00 -8.83 -21.29
N LEU A 188 -15.16 -7.54 -21.61
CA LEU A 188 -15.48 -7.08 -22.96
C LEU A 188 -14.40 -7.50 -23.96
N LEU A 189 -13.12 -7.31 -23.63
CA LEU A 189 -11.99 -7.74 -24.46
C LEU A 189 -11.95 -9.26 -24.62
N ALA A 190 -12.17 -10.01 -23.53
CA ALA A 190 -12.21 -11.46 -23.56
C ALA A 190 -13.38 -12.00 -24.42
N VAL A 191 -14.56 -11.39 -24.34
CA VAL A 191 -15.72 -11.71 -25.17
C VAL A 191 -15.46 -11.37 -26.64
N ALA A 192 -14.87 -10.20 -26.92
CA ALA A 192 -14.49 -9.80 -28.27
C ALA A 192 -13.47 -10.77 -28.87
N ALA A 193 -12.45 -11.17 -28.10
CA ALA A 193 -11.48 -12.17 -28.49
C ALA A 193 -12.15 -13.54 -28.74
N SER A 194 -13.09 -13.96 -27.87
CA SER A 194 -13.86 -15.19 -28.09
C SER A 194 -14.61 -15.15 -29.43
N TYR A 195 -15.30 -14.05 -29.75
CA TYR A 195 -16.01 -13.90 -31.02
C TYR A 195 -15.08 -13.84 -32.25
N PHE A 196 -13.91 -13.22 -32.10
CA PHE A 196 -12.89 -13.20 -33.14
C PHE A 196 -12.36 -14.61 -33.43
N MET A 197 -12.05 -15.39 -32.38
CA MET A 197 -11.61 -16.78 -32.52
C MET A 197 -12.69 -17.68 -33.14
N ASP A 198 -13.97 -17.41 -32.84
CA ASP A 198 -15.13 -18.10 -33.41
C ASP A 198 -15.51 -17.61 -34.83
N ARG A 199 -14.67 -16.77 -35.47
CA ARG A 199 -14.90 -16.17 -36.80
C ARG A 199 -16.24 -15.45 -36.93
N SER A 200 -16.82 -15.01 -35.81
CA SER A 200 -18.07 -14.24 -35.77
C SER A 200 -17.85 -12.76 -36.11
N ILE A 201 -16.58 -12.37 -36.28
CA ILE A 201 -16.09 -11.10 -36.81
C ILE A 201 -15.22 -11.45 -38.02
N ALA A 202 -15.68 -11.13 -39.23
CA ALA A 202 -14.95 -11.38 -40.46
C ALA A 202 -14.52 -10.06 -41.11
N VAL A 203 -13.23 -9.98 -41.46
CA VAL A 203 -12.65 -8.89 -42.24
C VAL A 203 -12.31 -9.46 -43.60
N GLN A 204 -13.07 -9.09 -44.63
CA GLN A 204 -12.87 -9.57 -46.00
C GLN A 204 -12.71 -8.36 -46.92
N GLU A 205 -11.53 -8.18 -47.51
CA GLU A 205 -11.18 -7.22 -48.59
C GLU A 205 -12.08 -5.96 -48.69
N ASN A 206 -12.15 -5.14 -47.62
CA ASN A 206 -12.97 -3.92 -47.41
C ASN A 206 -14.34 -4.01 -46.71
N HIS A 207 -14.85 -5.19 -46.36
CA HIS A 207 -16.10 -5.34 -45.60
C HIS A 207 -15.88 -5.96 -44.22
N PHE A 208 -16.20 -5.19 -43.18
CA PHE A 208 -16.25 -5.63 -41.80
C PHE A 208 -17.68 -6.11 -41.48
N SER A 209 -17.83 -7.42 -41.22
CA SER A 209 -19.12 -8.00 -40.84
C SER A 209 -19.05 -8.65 -39.46
N ILE A 210 -19.99 -8.28 -38.59
CA ILE A 210 -20.18 -8.87 -37.27
C ILE A 210 -21.52 -9.59 -37.28
N ASN A 211 -21.55 -10.82 -36.73
CA ASN A 211 -22.81 -11.53 -36.47
C ASN A 211 -23.72 -10.70 -35.55
N LYS A 212 -25.01 -10.54 -35.89
CA LYS A 212 -26.01 -9.79 -35.10
C LYS A 212 -26.00 -10.16 -33.60
N ARG A 213 -25.83 -11.45 -33.25
CA ARG A 213 -25.79 -11.88 -31.84
C ARG A 213 -24.53 -11.40 -31.12
N ALA A 214 -23.37 -11.46 -31.78
CA ALA A 214 -22.11 -10.96 -31.25
C ALA A 214 -22.14 -9.43 -31.11
N GLN A 215 -22.70 -8.75 -32.11
CA GLN A 215 -22.93 -7.30 -32.08
C GLN A 215 -23.79 -6.91 -30.87
N SER A 216 -24.96 -7.54 -30.68
CA SER A 216 -25.85 -7.23 -29.55
C SER A 216 -25.19 -7.46 -28.20
N HIS A 217 -24.40 -8.52 -28.04
CA HIS A 217 -23.68 -8.79 -26.80
C HIS A 217 -22.63 -7.72 -26.49
N LEU A 218 -21.81 -7.37 -27.50
CA LEU A 218 -20.76 -6.36 -27.36
C LEU A 218 -21.34 -4.96 -27.10
N THR A 219 -22.48 -4.62 -27.69
CA THR A 219 -23.14 -3.33 -27.40
C THR A 219 -23.72 -3.29 -25.98
N ILE A 220 -24.27 -4.39 -25.47
CA ILE A 220 -24.73 -4.44 -24.06
C ILE A 220 -23.55 -4.27 -23.09
N LEU A 221 -22.44 -4.96 -23.33
CA LEU A 221 -21.21 -4.79 -22.52
C LEU A 221 -20.62 -3.37 -22.67
N GLY A 222 -20.68 -2.78 -23.87
CA GLY A 222 -20.36 -1.39 -24.09
C GLY A 222 -21.24 -0.43 -23.29
N GLY A 223 -22.54 -0.72 -23.19
CA GLY A 223 -23.47 0.05 -22.35
C GLY A 223 -23.11 0.01 -20.87
N LEU A 224 -22.74 -1.17 -20.36
CA LEU A 224 -22.23 -1.32 -18.99
C LEU A 224 -20.94 -0.50 -18.78
N LEU A 225 -20.03 -0.51 -19.76
CA LEU A 225 -18.81 0.28 -19.71
C LEU A 225 -19.12 1.78 -19.61
N PHE A 226 -19.97 2.30 -20.50
CA PHE A 226 -20.35 3.71 -20.50
C PHE A 226 -21.15 4.13 -19.26
N LEU A 227 -21.94 3.22 -18.67
CA LEU A 227 -22.58 3.46 -17.39
C LEU A 227 -21.55 3.64 -16.26
N GLY A 228 -20.52 2.79 -16.22
CA GLY A 228 -19.40 2.95 -15.29
C GLY A 228 -18.63 4.25 -15.52
N ILE A 229 -18.40 4.62 -16.79
CA ILE A 229 -17.73 5.88 -17.14
C ILE A 229 -18.57 7.07 -16.64
N ALA A 230 -19.89 7.07 -16.83
CA ALA A 230 -20.77 8.12 -16.33
C ALA A 230 -20.67 8.26 -14.80
N LEU A 231 -20.73 7.14 -14.07
CA LEU A 231 -20.54 7.13 -12.62
C LEU A 231 -19.15 7.64 -12.22
N SER A 232 -18.12 7.43 -13.05
CA SER A 232 -16.77 7.89 -12.75
C SER A 232 -16.68 9.42 -12.79
N PHE A 233 -17.35 10.06 -13.74
CA PHE A 233 -17.46 11.51 -13.78
C PHE A 233 -18.28 12.05 -12.60
N ARG A 234 -19.27 11.29 -12.12
CA ARG A 234 -20.01 11.66 -10.91
C ARG A 234 -19.13 11.68 -9.67
N LEU A 235 -18.21 10.72 -9.52
CA LEU A 235 -17.24 10.67 -8.42
C LEU A 235 -16.12 11.70 -8.58
N LYS A 236 -15.63 11.94 -9.82
CA LYS A 236 -14.65 12.98 -10.13
C LYS A 236 -15.09 14.37 -9.70
N LEU A 237 -16.38 14.68 -9.73
CA LEU A 237 -16.92 15.93 -9.17
C LEU A 237 -16.50 16.10 -7.71
N TYR A 238 -16.71 15.08 -6.88
CA TYR A 238 -16.32 15.12 -5.46
C TYR A 238 -14.81 15.07 -5.27
N ALA A 239 -14.08 14.37 -6.15
CA ALA A 239 -12.62 14.31 -6.11
C ALA A 239 -11.95 15.66 -6.38
N LEU A 240 -12.67 16.68 -6.86
CA LEU A 240 -12.16 18.05 -6.96
C LEU A 240 -11.77 18.64 -5.59
N MET A 241 -12.28 18.10 -4.47
CA MET A 241 -11.79 18.48 -3.14
C MET A 241 -10.34 18.04 -2.86
N TYR A 242 -9.78 17.16 -3.70
CA TYR A 242 -8.38 16.74 -3.70
C TYR A 242 -7.56 17.39 -4.82
N SER A 243 -8.15 18.34 -5.56
CA SER A 243 -7.48 19.03 -6.66
C SER A 243 -6.21 19.73 -6.15
N ASN A 244 -5.16 19.67 -6.98
CA ASN A 244 -3.89 20.38 -6.80
C ASN A 244 -3.65 21.39 -7.93
N SER A 245 -4.68 21.72 -8.71
CA SER A 245 -4.59 22.61 -9.87
C SER A 245 -4.39 24.09 -9.48
N GLY A 246 -4.81 24.48 -8.28
CA GLY A 246 -4.66 25.84 -7.76
C GLY A 246 -3.40 26.04 -6.90
N VAL A 247 -3.27 27.24 -6.32
CA VAL A 247 -2.17 27.61 -5.40
C VAL A 247 -2.16 26.78 -4.11
N ALA A 248 -3.31 26.19 -3.74
CA ALA A 248 -3.47 25.33 -2.58
C ALA A 248 -4.33 24.11 -2.93
N PHE A 249 -4.27 23.07 -2.09
CA PHE A 249 -5.14 21.90 -2.21
C PHE A 249 -6.62 22.27 -2.01
N GLY A 250 -7.47 21.65 -2.81
CA GLY A 250 -8.92 21.88 -2.87
C GLY A 250 -9.37 22.43 -4.21
N ALA A 251 -10.69 22.52 -4.43
CA ALA A 251 -11.20 23.06 -5.69
C ALA A 251 -10.92 24.57 -5.80
N SER A 252 -10.32 24.94 -6.93
CA SER A 252 -10.07 26.31 -7.36
C SER A 252 -11.30 26.97 -8.02
N TYR A 253 -11.20 28.25 -8.37
CA TYR A 253 -12.23 28.92 -9.16
C TYR A 253 -12.45 28.21 -10.51
N ALA A 254 -11.37 27.84 -11.19
CA ALA A 254 -11.42 27.10 -12.45
C ALA A 254 -12.12 25.74 -12.27
N ASP A 255 -11.82 25.03 -11.17
CA ASP A 255 -12.48 23.74 -10.89
C ASP A 255 -14.00 23.91 -10.72
N VAL A 256 -14.44 24.94 -9.99
CA VAL A 256 -15.86 25.15 -9.71
C VAL A 256 -16.64 25.65 -10.92
N TYR A 257 -16.09 26.60 -11.67
CA TYR A 257 -16.82 27.25 -12.79
C TYR A 257 -16.53 26.65 -14.16
N ALA A 258 -15.47 25.85 -14.32
CA ALA A 258 -15.15 25.18 -15.58
C ALA A 258 -15.20 23.65 -15.48
N GLN A 259 -14.47 23.07 -14.51
CA GLN A 259 -14.34 21.62 -14.41
C GLN A 259 -15.64 20.92 -13.98
N ILE A 260 -16.39 21.49 -13.02
CA ILE A 260 -17.69 20.95 -12.60
C ILE A 260 -18.68 20.89 -13.78
N PRO A 261 -18.95 21.98 -14.53
CA PRO A 261 -19.80 21.92 -15.73
C PRO A 261 -19.32 20.90 -16.75
N ALA A 262 -18.01 20.85 -17.03
CA ALA A 262 -17.43 19.88 -17.95
C ALA A 262 -17.71 18.43 -17.55
N TYR A 263 -17.50 18.09 -16.28
CA TYR A 263 -17.78 16.75 -15.76
C TYR A 263 -19.27 16.40 -15.84
N TRP A 264 -20.17 17.35 -15.59
CA TRP A 264 -21.61 17.14 -15.79
C TRP A 264 -21.96 16.86 -17.26
N THR A 265 -21.38 17.61 -18.20
CA THR A 265 -21.61 17.41 -19.63
C THR A 265 -21.15 16.01 -20.07
N VAL A 266 -19.93 15.62 -19.70
CA VAL A 266 -19.40 14.29 -20.05
C VAL A 266 -20.19 13.17 -19.38
N LEU A 267 -20.65 13.37 -18.13
CA LEU A 267 -21.53 12.43 -17.44
C LEU A 267 -22.83 12.19 -18.22
N ILE A 268 -23.54 13.26 -18.59
CA ILE A 268 -24.82 13.18 -19.31
C ILE A 268 -24.63 12.48 -20.66
N ILE A 269 -23.58 12.83 -21.40
CA ILE A 269 -23.32 12.21 -22.71
C ILE A 269 -22.92 10.75 -22.54
N SER A 270 -22.16 10.39 -21.51
CA SER A 270 -21.86 8.98 -21.19
C SER A 270 -23.14 8.18 -20.93
N LEU A 271 -24.11 8.75 -20.20
CA LEU A 271 -25.41 8.11 -19.99
C LEU A 271 -26.20 7.94 -21.28
N ILE A 272 -26.18 8.93 -22.18
CA ILE A 272 -26.82 8.84 -23.50
C ILE A 272 -26.18 7.72 -24.33
N VAL A 273 -24.84 7.65 -24.38
CA VAL A 273 -24.14 6.57 -25.09
C VAL A 273 -24.42 5.21 -24.46
N ALA A 274 -24.48 5.11 -23.14
CA ALA A 274 -24.86 3.88 -22.45
C ALA A 274 -26.29 3.44 -22.86
N LEU A 275 -27.24 4.36 -22.87
CA LEU A 275 -28.62 4.09 -23.30
C LEU A 275 -28.69 3.64 -24.76
N ILE A 276 -28.01 4.34 -25.67
CA ILE A 276 -27.94 3.97 -27.09
C ILE A 276 -27.32 2.57 -27.24
N SER A 277 -26.29 2.24 -26.46
CA SER A 277 -25.64 0.93 -26.46
C SER A 277 -26.61 -0.19 -26.04
N PHE A 278 -27.45 0.05 -25.02
CA PHE A 278 -28.48 -0.90 -24.58
C PHE A 278 -29.66 -1.04 -25.55
N LEU A 279 -30.02 0.04 -26.28
CA LEU A 279 -31.10 0.03 -27.27
C LEU A 279 -30.67 -0.51 -28.65
N THR A 280 -29.37 -0.50 -28.96
CA THR A 280 -28.84 -0.94 -30.25
C THR A 280 -29.26 -2.38 -30.65
N PRO A 281 -29.29 -3.38 -29.75
CA PRO A 281 -29.80 -4.72 -30.05
C PRO A 281 -31.24 -4.73 -30.57
N LEU A 282 -32.09 -3.80 -30.13
CA LEU A 282 -33.50 -3.70 -30.55
C LEU A 282 -33.63 -2.96 -31.89
N LEU A 283 -32.83 -1.91 -32.09
CA LEU A 283 -32.90 -1.04 -33.26
C LEU A 283 -32.13 -1.58 -34.47
N ASN A 284 -31.17 -2.49 -34.26
CA ASN A 284 -30.31 -3.10 -35.27
C ASN A 284 -29.51 -2.08 -36.12
N ARG A 285 -29.18 -0.91 -35.56
CA ARG A 285 -28.44 0.18 -36.24
C ARG A 285 -27.10 0.53 -35.55
N TRP A 286 -26.13 -0.40 -35.52
CA TRP A 286 -24.86 -0.20 -34.79
C TRP A 286 -23.99 0.98 -35.26
N LYS A 287 -24.14 1.43 -36.51
CA LYS A 287 -23.44 2.62 -37.01
C LYS A 287 -23.75 3.88 -36.18
N PHE A 288 -24.98 4.00 -35.66
CA PHE A 288 -25.36 5.11 -34.77
C PHE A 288 -24.60 5.08 -33.45
N LEU A 289 -24.34 3.88 -32.92
CA LEU A 289 -23.52 3.74 -31.71
C LEU A 289 -22.08 4.20 -31.97
N LEU A 290 -21.47 3.81 -33.11
CA LEU A 290 -20.13 4.26 -33.48
C LEU A 290 -20.04 5.79 -33.57
N TYR A 291 -21.01 6.44 -34.22
CA TYR A 291 -21.05 7.91 -34.28
C TYR A 291 -21.23 8.53 -32.90
N SER A 292 -22.06 7.95 -32.04
CA SER A 292 -22.27 8.43 -30.66
C SER A 292 -20.99 8.33 -29.83
N ILE A 293 -20.24 7.24 -29.97
CA ILE A 293 -18.92 7.06 -29.34
C ILE A 293 -17.91 8.09 -29.88
N GLY A 294 -17.90 8.34 -31.19
CA GLY A 294 -17.06 9.38 -31.81
C GLY A 294 -17.35 10.78 -31.25
N ILE A 295 -18.62 11.17 -31.19
CA ILE A 295 -19.07 12.43 -30.58
C ILE A 295 -18.67 12.49 -29.10
N TYR A 296 -18.84 11.40 -28.36
CA TYR A 296 -18.42 11.32 -26.96
C TYR A 296 -16.93 11.64 -26.79
N PHE A 297 -16.04 11.09 -27.63
CA PHE A 297 -14.62 11.40 -27.55
C PHE A 297 -14.30 12.87 -27.87
N VAL A 298 -14.99 13.45 -28.85
CA VAL A 298 -14.86 14.89 -29.16
C VAL A 298 -15.28 15.74 -27.96
N VAL A 299 -16.42 15.42 -27.34
CA VAL A 299 -16.91 16.16 -26.17
C VAL A 299 -16.00 15.94 -24.96
N LEU A 300 -15.53 14.71 -24.73
CA LEU A 300 -14.60 14.39 -23.67
C LEU A 300 -13.33 15.25 -23.78
N LEU A 301 -12.69 15.28 -24.94
CA LEU A 301 -11.47 16.06 -25.19
C LEU A 301 -11.74 17.56 -25.08
N GLY A 302 -12.82 18.04 -25.70
CA GLY A 302 -13.19 19.46 -25.67
C GLY A 302 -13.51 19.96 -24.26
N PHE A 303 -14.39 19.27 -23.53
CA PHE A 303 -14.84 19.72 -22.22
C PHE A 303 -13.88 19.38 -21.09
N SER A 304 -13.11 18.28 -21.17
CA SER A 304 -12.20 17.94 -20.07
C SER A 304 -10.84 18.63 -20.16
N TRP A 305 -10.43 19.11 -21.34
CA TRP A 305 -9.11 19.74 -21.54
C TRP A 305 -9.22 21.17 -22.07
N VAL A 306 -9.93 21.37 -23.19
CA VAL A 306 -9.94 22.67 -23.87
C VAL A 306 -10.74 23.71 -23.09
N TYR A 307 -11.96 23.38 -22.68
CA TYR A 307 -12.84 24.33 -21.99
C TYR A 307 -12.26 24.84 -20.65
N PRO A 308 -11.76 23.98 -19.74
CA PRO A 308 -11.09 24.43 -18.52
C PRO A 308 -9.87 25.31 -18.78
N ALA A 309 -9.03 24.93 -19.76
CA ALA A 309 -7.84 25.69 -20.11
C ALA A 309 -8.18 27.09 -20.65
N LEU A 310 -9.26 27.22 -21.43
CA LEU A 310 -9.75 28.53 -21.90
C LEU A 310 -10.23 29.40 -20.75
N ILE A 311 -11.03 28.85 -19.82
CA ILE A 311 -11.49 29.60 -18.65
C ILE A 311 -10.31 30.01 -17.78
N GLU A 312 -9.36 29.12 -17.55
CA GLU A 312 -8.16 29.42 -16.76
C GLU A 312 -7.34 30.56 -17.41
N GLN A 313 -7.04 30.44 -18.71
CA GLN A 313 -6.19 31.39 -19.41
C GLN A 313 -6.83 32.78 -19.58
N TYR A 314 -8.13 32.83 -19.88
CA TYR A 314 -8.81 34.08 -20.28
C TYR A 314 -9.67 34.70 -19.17
N VAL A 315 -10.10 33.93 -18.16
CA VAL A 315 -10.95 34.44 -17.07
C VAL A 315 -10.20 34.47 -15.74
N VAL A 316 -9.47 33.40 -15.41
CA VAL A 316 -8.81 33.28 -14.10
C VAL A 316 -7.52 34.08 -14.06
N LYS A 317 -6.53 33.76 -14.90
CA LYS A 317 -5.19 34.39 -14.86
C LYS A 317 -5.21 35.93 -14.91
N PRO A 318 -6.06 36.61 -15.69
CA PRO A 318 -6.10 38.07 -15.69
C PRO A 318 -6.52 38.70 -14.36
N THR A 319 -7.33 38.00 -13.55
CA THR A 319 -7.87 38.50 -12.27
C THR A 319 -7.76 37.47 -11.15
N GLU A 320 -6.65 36.71 -11.15
CA GLU A 320 -6.50 35.49 -10.35
C GLU A 320 -6.70 35.73 -8.87
N LEU A 321 -6.08 36.77 -8.31
CA LEU A 321 -6.17 37.09 -6.89
C LEU A 321 -7.63 37.25 -6.45
N THR A 322 -8.44 38.01 -7.18
CA THR A 322 -9.85 38.23 -6.83
C THR A 322 -10.67 36.95 -6.95
N LYS A 323 -10.43 36.15 -8.00
CA LYS A 323 -11.18 34.92 -8.31
C LYS A 323 -10.85 33.78 -7.36
N GLU A 324 -9.58 33.60 -7.01
CA GLU A 324 -9.08 32.50 -6.17
C GLU A 324 -9.15 32.81 -4.66
N THR A 325 -9.22 34.09 -4.26
CA THR A 325 -9.33 34.50 -2.84
C THR A 325 -10.33 33.69 -2.01
N PRO A 326 -11.61 33.49 -2.42
CA PRO A 326 -12.56 32.71 -1.60
C PRO A 326 -12.11 31.26 -1.40
N TYR A 327 -11.56 30.61 -2.43
CA TYR A 327 -11.09 29.22 -2.37
C TYR A 327 -9.84 29.08 -1.51
N ILE A 328 -8.91 30.03 -1.62
CA ILE A 328 -7.72 30.09 -0.75
C ILE A 328 -8.15 30.28 0.72
N ARG A 329 -9.13 31.15 1.00
CA ARG A 329 -9.67 31.31 2.36
C ARG A 329 -10.29 30.02 2.90
N HIS A 330 -10.99 29.27 2.06
CA HIS A 330 -11.50 27.95 2.45
C HIS A 330 -10.35 27.00 2.80
N SER A 331 -9.32 26.90 1.95
CA SER A 331 -8.15 26.06 2.20
C SER A 331 -7.47 26.43 3.53
N ILE A 332 -7.15 27.72 3.75
CA ILE A 332 -6.59 28.22 5.01
C ILE A 332 -7.46 27.84 6.21
N LYS A 333 -8.78 28.03 6.12
CA LYS A 333 -9.71 27.71 7.20
C LYS A 333 -9.69 26.22 7.54
N PHE A 334 -9.79 25.34 6.55
CA PHE A 334 -9.81 23.89 6.75
C PHE A 334 -8.44 23.36 7.22
N THR A 335 -7.33 23.89 6.71
CA THR A 335 -5.98 23.56 7.21
C THR A 335 -5.82 23.97 8.68
N ARG A 336 -6.22 25.20 9.04
CA ARG A 336 -6.16 25.66 10.43
C ARG A 336 -7.02 24.82 11.36
N GLN A 337 -8.18 24.35 10.89
CA GLN A 337 -9.03 23.45 11.68
C GLN A 337 -8.43 22.05 11.81
N ALA A 338 -7.91 21.46 10.72
CA ALA A 338 -7.33 20.13 10.70
C ALA A 338 -6.13 20.01 11.64
N PHE A 339 -5.24 21.01 11.64
CA PHE A 339 -4.08 21.06 12.53
C PHE A 339 -4.39 21.65 13.91
N GLY A 340 -5.65 22.01 14.19
CA GLY A 340 -6.05 22.61 15.46
C GLY A 340 -5.47 24.01 15.72
N LEU A 341 -4.97 24.70 14.68
CA LEU A 341 -4.39 26.04 14.76
C LEU A 341 -5.41 27.12 15.13
N ASN A 342 -6.70 26.84 14.93
CA ASN A 342 -7.80 27.70 15.40
C ASN A 342 -8.02 27.65 16.92
N LYS A 343 -7.39 26.71 17.63
CA LYS A 343 -7.46 26.57 19.10
C LYS A 343 -6.22 27.13 19.81
N ILE A 344 -5.27 27.69 19.06
CA ILE A 344 -4.06 28.27 19.62
C ILE A 344 -4.39 29.60 20.27
N LYS A 345 -3.95 29.76 21.52
CA LYS A 345 -3.96 31.05 22.21
C LYS A 345 -2.59 31.68 22.04
N GLU A 346 -2.52 32.70 21.20
CA GLU A 346 -1.32 33.53 21.11
C GLU A 346 -1.16 34.30 22.42
N LYS A 347 -0.01 34.13 23.06
CA LYS A 347 0.38 34.90 24.24
C LYS A 347 1.56 35.76 23.84
N PRO A 348 1.41 37.10 23.82
CA PRO A 348 2.55 37.98 23.68
C PRO A 348 3.57 37.65 24.78
N PHE A 349 4.81 37.39 24.38
CA PHE A 349 5.94 37.26 25.30
C PHE A 349 6.81 38.51 25.12
N PRO A 350 6.50 39.61 25.82
CA PRO A 350 7.28 40.84 25.70
C PRO A 350 8.68 40.59 26.29
N VAL A 351 9.70 40.55 25.43
CA VAL A 351 11.12 40.36 25.81
C VAL A 351 11.72 41.66 26.42
N GLY A 352 10.88 42.55 26.95
CA GLY A 352 11.23 43.94 27.23
C GLY A 352 11.51 44.30 28.68
N GLU A 353 11.24 43.41 29.65
CA GLU A 353 11.52 43.71 31.05
C GLU A 353 12.97 43.34 31.40
N PRO A 354 13.78 44.27 31.95
CA PRO A 354 15.12 43.94 32.41
C PRO A 354 15.02 42.93 33.55
N ILE A 355 15.71 41.80 33.41
CA ILE A 355 15.76 40.73 34.42
C ILE A 355 16.27 41.33 35.73
N THR A 356 15.47 41.27 36.79
CA THR A 356 15.87 41.72 38.12
C THR A 356 16.51 40.58 38.92
N TYR A 357 17.27 40.91 39.96
CA TYR A 357 17.82 39.91 40.87
C TYR A 357 16.73 39.07 41.56
N LYS A 358 15.56 39.67 41.79
CA LYS A 358 14.40 38.96 42.35
C LYS A 358 13.90 37.87 41.39
N ASP A 359 13.83 38.16 40.10
CA ASP A 359 13.40 37.19 39.09
C ASP A 359 14.33 35.96 39.05
N ILE A 360 15.63 36.18 39.19
CA ILE A 360 16.63 35.11 39.31
C ILE A 360 16.36 34.26 40.56
N LYS A 361 16.10 34.91 41.71
CA LYS A 361 15.83 34.23 42.99
C LYS A 361 14.51 33.44 42.98
N ASP A 362 13.50 33.94 42.30
CA ASP A 362 12.18 33.30 42.22
C ASP A 362 12.14 32.16 41.17
N ASN A 363 13.03 32.18 40.18
CA ASN A 363 13.09 31.20 39.08
C ASN A 363 14.33 30.30 39.12
N GLN A 364 14.74 29.87 40.32
CA GLN A 364 15.92 29.02 40.50
C GLN A 364 15.87 27.74 39.66
N ALA A 365 14.68 27.13 39.46
CA ALA A 365 14.56 25.95 38.61
C ALA A 365 14.99 26.22 37.16
N THR A 366 14.68 27.39 36.60
CA THR A 366 15.10 27.79 35.26
C THR A 366 16.61 28.04 35.21
N ILE A 367 17.13 28.80 36.17
CA ILE A 367 18.57 29.12 36.26
C ILE A 367 19.43 27.85 36.37
N HIS A 368 19.00 26.90 37.21
CA HIS A 368 19.68 25.62 37.37
C HIS A 368 19.51 24.65 36.19
N ASN A 369 18.79 25.03 35.13
CA ASN A 369 18.54 24.20 33.95
C ASN A 369 18.79 24.94 32.63
N ILE A 370 19.52 26.06 32.66
CA ILE A 370 19.93 26.77 31.42
C ILE A 370 20.82 25.83 30.62
N ARG A 371 20.30 25.29 29.52
CA ARG A 371 21.02 24.36 28.66
C ARG A 371 22.23 25.03 28.02
N LEU A 372 23.42 24.56 28.42
CA LEU A 372 24.70 24.93 27.82
C LEU A 372 25.09 23.97 26.69
N TRP A 373 24.66 22.71 26.78
CA TRP A 373 24.97 21.68 25.79
C TRP A 373 24.02 21.69 24.59
N ASP A 374 24.57 21.81 23.38
CA ASP A 374 23.85 21.49 22.14
C ASP A 374 23.94 19.98 21.88
N THR A 375 22.84 19.34 21.48
CA THR A 375 22.79 17.88 21.30
C THR A 375 23.66 17.38 20.14
N ARG A 376 23.92 18.23 19.13
CA ARG A 376 24.68 17.88 17.92
C ARG A 376 26.18 17.66 18.18
N PRO A 377 26.90 18.53 18.92
CA PRO A 377 28.26 18.21 19.34
C PRO A 377 28.30 17.22 20.51
N LEU A 378 27.29 17.23 21.40
CA LEU A 378 27.28 16.36 22.58
C LEU A 378 27.26 14.87 22.23
N ILE A 379 26.58 14.47 21.14
CA ILE A 379 26.56 13.07 20.70
C ILE A 379 27.97 12.56 20.36
N GLU A 380 28.83 13.38 19.75
CA GLU A 380 30.20 12.99 19.44
C GLU A 380 31.05 12.88 20.70
N THR A 381 30.86 13.80 21.65
CA THR A 381 31.49 13.71 22.97
C THR A 381 31.06 12.44 23.69
N TYR A 382 29.78 12.07 23.67
CA TYR A 382 29.29 10.81 24.25
C TYR A 382 29.90 9.58 23.57
N ARG A 383 30.02 9.58 22.23
CA ARG A 383 30.69 8.48 21.51
C ARG A 383 32.16 8.35 21.94
N GLN A 384 32.89 9.45 21.94
CA GLN A 384 34.30 9.47 22.35
C GLN A 384 34.49 8.99 23.79
N LEU A 385 33.67 9.46 24.72
CA LEU A 385 33.83 9.17 26.15
C LEU A 385 33.25 7.80 26.56
N GLN A 386 32.16 7.37 25.94
CA GLN A 386 31.28 6.34 26.50
C GLN A 386 30.86 5.22 25.53
N GLU A 387 31.28 5.24 24.26
CA GLU A 387 31.04 4.12 23.33
C GLU A 387 31.85 2.90 23.80
N MET A 388 33.09 3.13 24.26
CA MET A 388 34.06 2.18 24.83
C MET A 388 34.45 0.98 23.94
N ARG A 389 33.60 0.61 22.98
CA ARG A 389 33.74 -0.52 22.06
C ARG A 389 33.06 -0.16 20.74
N LEU A 390 33.73 -0.48 19.64
CA LEU A 390 33.30 -0.12 18.28
C LEU A 390 31.93 -0.68 17.87
N TYR A 391 31.42 -1.73 18.52
CA TYR A 391 30.12 -2.32 18.21
C TYR A 391 28.96 -1.69 18.96
N TYR A 392 29.21 -0.82 19.94
CA TYR A 392 28.18 0.04 20.49
C TYR A 392 28.11 1.34 19.70
N ASN A 393 26.99 2.03 19.79
CA ASN A 393 26.82 3.33 19.18
C ASN A 393 25.73 4.11 19.91
N PHE A 394 25.84 5.43 19.90
CA PHE A 394 24.76 6.34 20.28
C PHE A 394 24.20 6.97 19.01
N LYS A 395 22.90 6.83 18.77
CA LYS A 395 22.25 7.36 17.56
C LYS A 395 22.01 8.86 17.68
N ASN A 396 21.41 9.29 18.78
CA ASN A 396 21.00 10.65 19.10
C ASN A 396 21.14 10.93 20.60
N VAL A 397 21.14 12.23 20.96
CA VAL A 397 20.97 12.70 22.33
C VAL A 397 19.62 13.39 22.42
N ASP A 398 18.80 12.96 23.36
CA ASP A 398 17.50 13.57 23.66
C ASP A 398 17.57 14.35 24.97
N ILE A 399 16.67 15.31 25.11
CA ILE A 399 16.54 16.15 26.31
C ILE A 399 15.31 15.70 27.09
N ASP A 400 15.51 15.41 28.36
CA ASP A 400 14.44 14.99 29.26
C ASP A 400 14.61 15.64 30.65
N ARG A 401 13.62 15.50 31.53
CA ARG A 401 13.62 16.11 32.87
C ARG A 401 13.33 15.08 33.95
N TYR A 402 14.17 15.07 34.98
CA TYR A 402 14.04 14.18 36.12
C TYR A 402 14.10 14.94 37.44
N HIS A 403 13.60 14.29 38.49
CA HIS A 403 13.75 14.77 39.87
C HIS A 403 14.80 13.93 40.59
N PHE A 404 16.01 14.46 40.76
CA PHE A 404 17.05 13.82 41.56
C PHE A 404 17.00 14.37 42.98
N LYS A 405 16.67 13.55 43.98
CA LYS A 405 16.55 13.97 45.39
C LYS A 405 15.69 15.24 45.57
N LYS A 406 14.55 15.31 44.85
CA LYS A 406 13.61 16.45 44.76
C LYS A 406 14.10 17.69 43.99
N LYS A 407 15.32 17.68 43.43
CA LYS A 407 15.82 18.73 42.51
C LYS A 407 15.37 18.43 41.09
N TYR A 408 14.59 19.33 40.51
CA TYR A 408 14.22 19.30 39.09
C TYR A 408 15.44 19.59 38.22
N THR A 409 15.85 18.61 37.41
CA THR A 409 17.06 18.68 36.59
C THR A 409 16.73 18.25 35.17
N GLU A 410 17.05 19.12 34.22
CA GLU A 410 17.04 18.83 32.79
C GLU A 410 18.36 18.13 32.43
N VAL A 411 18.23 17.03 31.71
CA VAL A 411 19.35 16.15 31.37
C VAL A 411 19.37 15.89 29.87
N ALA A 412 20.58 15.71 29.36
CA ALA A 412 20.84 15.18 28.05
C ALA A 412 21.17 13.69 28.18
N LEU A 413 20.45 12.83 27.47
CA LEU A 413 20.57 11.38 27.59
C LEU A 413 20.67 10.69 26.24
N ALA A 414 21.38 9.57 26.19
CA ALA A 414 21.53 8.75 24.99
C ALA A 414 21.61 7.26 25.33
N ALA A 415 20.82 6.45 24.64
CA ALA A 415 20.83 5.00 24.77
C ALA A 415 22.04 4.39 24.06
N ARG A 416 22.78 3.52 24.74
CA ARG A 416 23.91 2.80 24.15
C ARG A 416 23.39 1.58 23.40
N GLU A 417 23.17 1.74 22.11
CA GLU A 417 22.65 0.68 21.26
C GLU A 417 23.76 -0.16 20.64
N LEU A 418 23.43 -1.38 20.26
CA LEU A 418 24.33 -2.26 19.54
C LEU A 418 24.17 -2.02 18.04
N ALA A 419 25.29 -1.84 17.34
CA ALA A 419 25.34 -1.70 15.89
C ALA A 419 26.07 -2.91 15.28
N PRO A 420 25.37 -4.00 14.91
CA PRO A 420 26.00 -5.19 14.33
C PRO A 420 26.80 -4.90 13.05
N SER A 421 26.46 -3.84 12.32
CA SER A 421 27.20 -3.37 11.14
C SER A 421 28.62 -2.92 11.44
N LYS A 422 28.90 -2.45 12.67
CA LYS A 422 30.24 -2.02 13.12
C LYS A 422 31.11 -3.19 13.62
N LEU A 423 30.58 -4.41 13.68
CA LEU A 423 31.40 -5.59 13.97
C LEU A 423 32.39 -5.84 12.81
N PRO A 424 33.64 -6.28 13.10
CA PRO A 424 34.58 -6.70 12.06
C PRO A 424 33.93 -7.70 11.10
N ALA A 425 34.23 -7.63 9.80
CA ALA A 425 33.58 -8.47 8.78
C ALA A 425 33.64 -9.97 9.12
N ARG A 426 34.78 -10.44 9.66
CA ARG A 426 34.98 -11.84 10.10
C ARG A 426 34.10 -12.22 11.30
N ALA A 427 33.66 -11.25 12.09
CA ALA A 427 32.80 -11.43 13.26
C ALA A 427 31.30 -11.23 12.94
N ARG A 428 30.94 -10.78 11.74
CA ARG A 428 29.54 -10.66 11.28
C ARG A 428 28.99 -12.00 10.80
N THR A 429 29.11 -13.03 11.63
CA THR A 429 28.51 -14.35 11.39
C THR A 429 27.06 -14.38 11.88
N TRP A 430 26.26 -15.29 11.32
CA TRP A 430 24.86 -15.49 11.74
C TRP A 430 24.75 -15.74 13.26
N LEU A 431 25.65 -16.58 13.82
CA LEU A 431 25.73 -16.83 15.27
C LEU A 431 25.93 -15.53 16.06
N ASN A 432 26.85 -14.67 15.61
CA ASN A 432 27.17 -13.45 16.35
C ASN A 432 26.03 -12.44 16.28
N ILE A 433 25.41 -12.25 15.11
CA ILE A 433 24.35 -11.24 14.91
C ILE A 433 23.04 -11.67 15.59
N HIS A 434 22.70 -12.95 15.57
CA HIS A 434 21.38 -13.40 16.04
C HIS A 434 21.38 -14.07 17.42
N LEU A 435 22.52 -14.54 17.94
CA LEU A 435 22.57 -15.30 19.20
C LEU A 435 23.54 -14.75 20.26
N LYS A 436 24.58 -14.00 19.86
CA LYS A 436 25.54 -13.43 20.83
C LYS A 436 25.33 -11.94 21.05
N TYR A 437 25.43 -11.13 20.01
CA TYR A 437 25.28 -9.68 20.09
C TYR A 437 23.82 -9.31 19.81
N THR A 438 22.97 -9.49 20.83
CA THR A 438 21.50 -9.41 20.70
C THR A 438 20.90 -8.09 21.19
N HIS A 439 21.63 -7.32 22.00
CA HIS A 439 21.12 -6.13 22.66
C HIS A 439 22.18 -5.03 22.83
N GLY A 440 21.73 -3.77 22.86
CA GLY A 440 22.49 -2.65 23.38
C GLY A 440 22.60 -2.70 24.90
N TYR A 441 23.45 -1.86 25.50
CA TYR A 441 23.73 -1.94 26.93
C TYR A 441 23.95 -0.59 27.59
N GLY A 442 22.91 -0.09 28.25
CA GLY A 442 22.94 1.04 29.16
C GLY A 442 22.60 2.39 28.55
N LEU A 443 22.86 3.41 29.34
CA LEU A 443 22.46 4.79 29.13
C LEU A 443 23.63 5.70 29.50
N VAL A 444 23.82 6.78 28.77
CA VAL A 444 24.67 7.91 29.18
C VAL A 444 23.78 9.09 29.44
N MET A 445 24.04 9.80 30.53
CA MET A 445 23.23 10.93 30.95
C MET A 445 24.10 11.97 31.64
N SER A 446 23.90 13.24 31.30
CA SER A 446 24.51 14.40 31.97
C SER A 446 23.45 15.49 32.18
N PRO A 447 23.58 16.34 33.22
CA PRO A 447 22.83 17.58 33.28
C PRO A 447 23.14 18.44 32.06
N VAL A 448 22.17 19.24 31.63
CA VAL A 448 22.33 20.09 30.44
C VAL A 448 23.23 21.31 30.65
N ASN A 449 23.62 21.60 31.89
CA ASN A 449 24.28 22.83 32.30
C ASN A 449 25.50 22.63 33.21
N GLU A 450 25.91 21.38 33.45
CA GLU A 450 27.07 21.07 34.28
C GLU A 450 28.24 20.64 33.39
N ILE A 451 29.41 21.20 33.69
CA ILE A 451 30.67 20.96 32.98
C ILE A 451 31.73 20.51 34.00
N THR A 452 32.59 19.58 33.60
CA THR A 452 33.78 19.22 34.36
C THR A 452 34.85 20.30 34.22
N LYS A 453 35.92 20.20 35.01
CA LYS A 453 37.08 21.12 34.92
C LYS A 453 37.73 21.14 33.55
N ASP A 454 37.61 20.05 32.80
CA ASP A 454 38.17 19.88 31.45
C ASP A 454 37.20 20.33 30.35
N GLY A 455 36.04 20.90 30.71
CA GLY A 455 35.03 21.36 29.75
C GLY A 455 34.25 20.22 29.10
N LEU A 456 34.16 19.05 29.75
CA LEU A 456 33.35 17.91 29.30
C LEU A 456 32.01 17.86 30.04
N PRO A 457 30.98 17.17 29.51
CA PRO A 457 29.72 16.99 30.23
C PRO A 457 29.92 16.21 31.53
N ASP A 458 29.33 16.68 32.63
CA ASP A 458 29.36 15.94 33.90
C ASP A 458 28.38 14.76 33.87
N LEU A 459 28.90 13.56 33.60
CA LEU A 459 28.08 12.37 33.41
C LEU A 459 27.56 11.82 34.75
N ILE A 460 26.24 11.90 34.95
CA ILE A 460 25.53 11.30 36.09
C ILE A 460 25.24 9.81 35.91
N VAL A 461 25.11 9.35 34.66
CA VAL A 461 25.09 7.93 34.30
C VAL A 461 26.20 7.69 33.29
N LYS A 462 27.13 6.78 33.62
CA LYS A 462 28.31 6.48 32.81
C LYS A 462 28.79 5.06 32.96
N ASN A 463 29.69 4.66 32.07
CA ASN A 463 30.40 3.40 32.01
C ASN A 463 29.58 2.19 31.52
N ILE A 464 30.27 1.06 31.47
CA ILE A 464 29.74 -0.26 31.19
C ILE A 464 30.29 -1.20 32.29
N PRO A 465 29.45 -1.74 33.18
CA PRO A 465 28.00 -1.51 33.26
C PRO A 465 27.66 -0.07 33.68
N PRO A 466 26.47 0.44 33.33
CA PRO A 466 26.11 1.81 33.66
C PRO A 466 26.03 1.99 35.17
N SER A 467 26.76 2.98 35.65
CA SER A 467 26.91 3.33 37.06
C SER A 467 26.39 4.76 37.28
N SER A 468 25.68 4.96 38.38
CA SER A 468 25.18 6.27 38.79
C SER A 468 25.02 6.31 40.31
N ASN A 469 25.26 7.49 40.90
CA ASN A 469 25.05 7.73 42.32
C ASN A 469 23.64 8.27 42.62
N VAL A 470 22.86 8.60 41.58
CA VAL A 470 21.55 9.24 41.71
C VAL A 470 20.41 8.40 41.11
N LEU A 471 20.73 7.42 40.27
CA LEU A 471 19.77 6.54 39.62
C LEU A 471 20.21 5.07 39.78
N SER A 472 19.25 4.19 40.05
CA SER A 472 19.50 2.74 40.03
C SER A 472 18.97 2.16 38.71
N ILE A 473 19.86 1.61 37.89
CA ILE A 473 19.52 0.92 36.64
C ILE A 473 19.63 -0.57 36.91
N SER A 474 18.49 -1.23 37.08
CA SER A 474 18.43 -2.67 37.33
C SER A 474 18.63 -3.50 36.07
N ARG A 475 18.14 -3.01 34.91
CA ARG A 475 18.14 -3.69 33.61
C ARG A 475 18.58 -2.76 32.48
N PRO A 476 19.88 -2.71 32.17
CA PRO A 476 20.42 -1.85 31.13
C PRO A 476 20.30 -2.42 29.70
N GLU A 477 19.84 -3.65 29.53
CA GLU A 477 19.78 -4.32 28.22
C GLU A 477 18.71 -3.73 27.29
N ILE A 478 19.08 -3.36 26.07
CA ILE A 478 18.20 -2.74 25.08
C ILE A 478 18.03 -3.68 23.89
N TYR A 479 16.92 -4.41 23.85
CA TYR A 479 16.57 -5.33 22.76
C TYR A 479 15.78 -4.64 21.64
N TYR A 480 15.01 -3.61 21.99
CA TYR A 480 14.22 -2.80 21.07
C TYR A 480 14.77 -1.38 21.11
N GLY A 481 15.64 -1.07 20.15
CA GLY A 481 16.26 0.24 20.01
C GLY A 481 16.02 0.83 18.62
N GLU A 482 16.43 2.07 18.43
CA GLU A 482 16.27 2.79 17.18
C GLU A 482 17.24 2.33 16.07
N GLN A 483 18.27 1.56 16.40
CA GLN A 483 19.22 0.95 15.49
C GLN A 483 19.00 -0.56 15.30
N THR A 484 18.05 -1.15 16.04
CA THR A 484 17.69 -2.56 15.90
C THR A 484 16.97 -2.78 14.57
N SER A 485 17.63 -3.46 13.63
CA SER A 485 17.12 -3.74 12.28
C SER A 485 17.05 -5.24 11.94
N GLN A 486 17.45 -6.10 12.87
CA GLN A 486 17.58 -7.54 12.66
C GLN A 486 16.79 -8.29 13.73
N TYR A 487 16.31 -9.48 13.41
CA TYR A 487 15.75 -10.38 14.43
C TYR A 487 16.87 -10.92 15.31
N VAL A 488 16.56 -11.23 16.56
CA VAL A 488 17.48 -11.89 17.50
C VAL A 488 16.78 -13.07 18.14
N LEU A 489 17.56 -14.09 18.46
CA LEU A 489 17.11 -15.30 19.13
C LEU A 489 17.65 -15.29 20.55
N VAL A 490 16.73 -15.28 21.49
CA VAL A 490 17.03 -15.17 22.92
C VAL A 490 16.59 -16.44 23.65
N ASN A 491 17.03 -16.59 24.91
CA ASN A 491 16.71 -17.76 25.73
C ASN A 491 17.12 -19.09 25.04
N THR A 492 18.34 -19.10 24.49
CA THR A 492 18.93 -20.29 23.85
C THR A 492 19.97 -20.94 24.75
N LYS A 493 20.54 -22.08 24.31
CA LYS A 493 21.68 -22.71 25.01
C LYS A 493 22.96 -21.86 24.92
N THR A 494 23.04 -20.98 23.93
CA THR A 494 24.14 -20.03 23.78
C THR A 494 23.82 -18.79 24.61
N LYS A 495 24.71 -18.44 25.55
CA LYS A 495 24.56 -17.20 26.30
C LYS A 495 24.81 -15.99 25.42
N GLU A 496 24.07 -14.93 25.68
CA GLU A 496 24.15 -13.65 25.00
C GLU A 496 25.31 -12.86 25.60
N PHE A 497 26.05 -12.14 24.75
CA PHE A 497 27.07 -11.21 25.22
C PHE A 497 26.37 -10.06 25.97
N ASP A 498 26.80 -9.80 27.20
CA ASP A 498 26.22 -8.76 28.05
C ASP A 498 27.08 -7.49 27.94
N TYR A 499 28.31 -7.55 28.46
CA TYR A 499 29.27 -6.46 28.38
C TYR A 499 30.72 -6.92 28.65
N PRO A 500 31.74 -6.12 28.26
CA PRO A 500 33.13 -6.46 28.55
C PRO A 500 33.52 -6.08 29.99
N LYS A 501 34.20 -6.99 30.70
CA LYS A 501 34.74 -6.78 32.06
C LYS A 501 36.25 -7.05 32.07
N GLY A 502 37.04 -5.98 31.90
CA GLY A 502 38.49 -6.08 31.77
C GLY A 502 38.88 -6.87 30.52
N ASN A 503 39.64 -7.96 30.70
CA ASN A 503 40.07 -8.84 29.61
C ASN A 503 39.08 -9.97 29.29
N HIS A 504 37.96 -10.07 30.02
CA HIS A 504 36.94 -11.10 29.80
C HIS A 504 35.59 -10.48 29.45
N ASN A 505 34.71 -11.28 28.86
CA ASN A 505 33.33 -10.88 28.55
C ASN A 505 32.37 -11.51 29.55
N LEU A 506 31.40 -10.73 30.00
CA LEU A 506 30.26 -11.25 30.74
C LEU A 506 29.13 -11.61 29.77
N TYR A 507 28.33 -12.58 30.21
CA TYR A 507 27.29 -13.17 29.42
C TYR A 507 26.02 -13.30 30.25
N THR A 508 24.89 -13.04 29.61
CA THR A 508 23.56 -13.09 30.20
C THR A 508 22.66 -14.02 29.40
N SER A 509 21.46 -14.24 29.93
CA SER A 509 20.35 -14.85 29.21
C SER A 509 19.18 -13.90 29.32
N TYR A 510 18.42 -13.73 28.24
CA TYR A 510 17.21 -12.92 28.27
C TYR A 510 16.23 -13.34 29.38
N GLN A 511 15.78 -12.36 30.15
CA GLN A 511 14.83 -12.55 31.26
C GLN A 511 13.52 -11.79 31.05
N GLY A 512 13.37 -11.12 29.91
CA GLY A 512 12.12 -10.44 29.55
C GLY A 512 11.05 -11.43 29.08
N LYS A 513 9.87 -10.89 28.76
CA LYS A 513 8.71 -11.66 28.25
C LYS A 513 8.35 -11.33 26.80
N GLY A 514 9.08 -10.42 26.17
CA GLY A 514 8.83 -9.98 24.81
C GLY A 514 9.37 -10.97 23.78
N GLY A 515 8.82 -10.91 22.57
CA GLY A 515 9.20 -11.79 21.46
C GLY A 515 8.37 -13.07 21.40
N VAL A 516 8.44 -13.74 20.27
CA VAL A 516 7.60 -14.91 20.00
C VAL A 516 8.27 -16.20 20.47
N GLN A 517 7.58 -16.93 21.36
CA GLN A 517 8.11 -18.17 21.92
C GLN A 517 8.10 -19.31 20.88
N LEU A 518 9.31 -19.81 20.57
CA LEU A 518 9.57 -20.93 19.66
C LEU A 518 9.46 -22.29 20.38
N SER A 519 8.28 -22.59 20.91
CA SER A 519 8.02 -23.73 21.80
C SER A 519 8.12 -25.11 21.13
N ASN A 520 7.89 -25.21 19.83
CA ASN A 520 7.87 -26.48 19.10
C ASN A 520 8.56 -26.37 17.74
N LEU A 521 8.79 -27.52 17.09
CA LEU A 521 9.45 -27.59 15.79
C LEU A 521 8.68 -26.82 14.71
N PHE A 522 7.34 -26.83 14.76
CA PHE A 522 6.51 -26.12 13.79
C PHE A 522 6.74 -24.61 13.81
N ARG A 523 6.69 -23.96 14.98
CA ARG A 523 6.97 -22.52 15.12
C ARG A 523 8.41 -22.18 14.70
N ARG A 524 9.37 -23.07 14.98
CA ARG A 524 10.74 -22.90 14.52
C ARG A 524 10.82 -22.90 13.00
N LEU A 525 10.19 -23.86 12.32
CA LEU A 525 10.14 -23.92 10.86
C LEU A 525 9.48 -22.69 10.23
N VAL A 526 8.39 -22.19 10.84
CA VAL A 526 7.71 -20.95 10.42
C VAL A 526 8.67 -19.77 10.44
N TYR A 527 9.38 -19.54 11.55
CA TYR A 527 10.32 -18.43 11.66
C TYR A 527 11.61 -18.66 10.85
N THR A 528 12.04 -19.90 10.65
CA THR A 528 13.13 -20.22 9.72
C THR A 528 12.77 -19.76 8.31
N TRP A 529 11.54 -20.00 7.85
CA TRP A 529 11.08 -19.55 6.53
C TRP A 529 10.86 -18.04 6.46
N ASN A 530 10.31 -17.41 7.50
CA ASN A 530 10.09 -15.96 7.50
C ASN A 530 11.40 -15.16 7.53
N PHE A 531 12.48 -15.75 8.04
CA PHE A 531 13.80 -15.13 8.15
C PHE A 531 14.85 -15.73 7.20
N SER A 532 14.44 -16.62 6.27
CA SER A 532 15.34 -17.24 5.28
C SER A 532 15.68 -16.36 4.10
#